data_AF-A0A9D7ILC4-F1
#
_entry.id   AF-A0A9D7ILC4-F1
#
_cell.length_a   1.000
_cell.length_b   1.000
_cell.length_c   1.000
_cell.angle_alpha   90.00
_cell.angle_beta   90.00
_cell.angle_gamma   90.00
#
_symmetry.space_group_name_H-M   'P 1'
#
loop_
_entity.id
_entity.type
_entity.pdbx_description
1 polymer ?
#
loop_
_entity_poly.entity_id
_entity_poly.type
_entity_poly.pdbx_seq_one_letter_code
_entity_poly.pdbx_strand_id
1 'polypeptide(L)'
;MLEAYRRSLVTHRSALDASLAPGTIRNRLTAVLLLCQALYRRRLIRTDPTADFVLPRLPRRLPRGILSVREIEVICTQSQRQGLRGIRDRALVEVLYATGIRRVELTRLDLPDVDLEVGTVVVRRGKGGHDRRVPMHARACQWVHHYLRECVLP
;
A
#
# COMPACT_ATOMS: atom_id res chain seq x y z
N MET A 1 16.04 -24.98 -15.48
CA MET A 1 15.56 -24.69 -14.10
C MET A 1 14.41 -23.68 -14.08
N LEU A 2 14.62 -22.43 -14.53
CA LEU A 2 13.59 -21.38 -14.47
C LEU A 2 12.30 -21.70 -15.24
N GLU A 3 12.43 -22.38 -16.38
CA GLU A 3 11.27 -22.82 -17.17
C GLU A 3 10.44 -23.89 -16.45
N ALA A 4 11.08 -24.79 -15.71
CA ALA A 4 10.40 -25.77 -14.89
C ALA A 4 9.67 -25.09 -13.72
N TYR A 5 10.32 -24.08 -13.11
CA TYR A 5 9.68 -23.26 -12.07
C TYR A 5 8.49 -22.46 -12.59
N ARG A 6 8.60 -21.86 -13.79
CA ARG A 6 7.49 -21.18 -14.48
C ARG A 6 6.32 -22.13 -14.67
N ARG A 7 6.56 -23.33 -15.21
CA ARG A 7 5.52 -24.36 -15.38
C ARG A 7 4.86 -24.73 -14.05
N SER A 8 5.66 -24.95 -13.00
CA SER A 8 5.16 -25.23 -11.65
C SER A 8 4.25 -24.12 -11.12
N LEU A 9 4.58 -22.85 -11.35
CA LEU A 9 3.74 -21.72 -10.93
C LEU A 9 2.41 -21.62 -11.71
N VAL A 10 2.43 -21.98 -13.00
CA VAL A 10 1.22 -21.96 -13.85
C VAL A 10 0.28 -23.11 -13.48
N THR A 11 0.83 -24.29 -13.18
CA THR A 11 0.04 -25.45 -12.75
C THR A 11 -0.34 -25.42 -11.28
N HIS A 12 0.25 -24.51 -10.48
CA HIS A 12 -0.05 -24.39 -9.06
C HIS A 12 -1.52 -24.07 -8.81
N ARG A 13 -2.10 -24.82 -7.86
CA ARG A 13 -3.44 -24.63 -7.34
C ARG A 13 -3.37 -24.31 -5.85
N SER A 14 -4.15 -23.32 -5.43
CA SER A 14 -4.29 -23.00 -4.01
C SER A 14 -5.12 -24.08 -3.29
N ALA A 15 -5.23 -23.98 -1.97
CA ALA A 15 -6.12 -24.84 -1.17
C ALA A 15 -7.61 -24.73 -1.58
N LEU A 16 -7.99 -23.68 -2.30
CA LEU A 16 -9.33 -23.45 -2.84
C LEU A 16 -9.41 -23.76 -4.35
N ASP A 17 -8.46 -24.54 -4.88
CA ASP A 17 -8.30 -24.92 -6.29
C ASP A 17 -8.17 -23.73 -7.29
N ALA A 18 -7.82 -22.56 -6.78
CA ALA A 18 -7.63 -21.37 -7.61
C ALA A 18 -6.22 -21.31 -8.19
N SER A 19 -6.11 -20.98 -9.49
CA SER A 19 -4.84 -20.64 -10.12
C SER A 19 -4.25 -19.34 -9.57
N LEU A 20 -2.92 -19.22 -9.60
CA LEU A 20 -2.25 -17.97 -9.26
C LEU A 20 -2.60 -16.86 -10.25
N ALA A 21 -2.86 -15.66 -9.74
CA ALA A 21 -3.01 -14.48 -10.58
C ALA A 21 -1.72 -14.22 -11.39
N PRO A 22 -1.82 -13.76 -12.66
CA PRO A 22 -0.64 -13.51 -13.50
C PRO A 22 0.40 -12.58 -12.85
N GLY A 23 -0.05 -11.58 -12.10
CA GLY A 23 0.83 -10.68 -11.34
C GLY A 23 1.63 -11.40 -10.26
N THR A 24 0.98 -12.34 -9.55
CA THR A 24 1.62 -13.18 -8.54
C THR A 24 2.68 -14.09 -9.16
N ILE A 25 2.37 -14.72 -10.30
CA ILE A 25 3.34 -15.55 -11.04
C ILE A 25 4.55 -14.71 -11.44
N ARG A 26 4.33 -13.54 -12.07
CA ARG A 26 5.43 -12.64 -12.47
C ARG A 26 6.28 -12.20 -11.28
N ASN A 27 5.66 -11.85 -10.14
CA ASN A 27 6.39 -11.41 -8.95
C ASN A 27 7.27 -12.54 -8.37
N ARG A 28 6.74 -13.77 -8.31
CA ARG A 28 7.52 -14.95 -7.86
C ARG A 28 8.68 -15.25 -8.80
N LEU A 29 8.45 -15.21 -10.12
CA LEU A 29 9.53 -15.34 -11.12
C LEU A 29 10.59 -14.24 -10.95
N THR A 30 10.16 -13.00 -10.76
CA THR A 30 11.07 -11.86 -10.57
C THR A 30 11.97 -12.06 -9.35
N ALA A 31 11.42 -12.56 -8.23
CA ALA A 31 12.21 -12.84 -7.04
C ALA A 31 13.32 -13.88 -7.31
N VAL A 32 13.00 -14.98 -7.99
CA VAL A 32 13.99 -16.01 -8.33
C VAL A 32 15.03 -15.49 -9.33
N LEU A 33 14.62 -14.71 -10.33
CA LEU A 33 15.55 -14.08 -11.27
C LEU A 33 16.54 -13.17 -10.55
N LEU A 34 16.06 -12.28 -9.67
CA LEU A 34 16.91 -11.37 -8.91
C LEU A 34 17.87 -12.12 -7.98
N LEU A 35 17.43 -13.24 -7.40
CA LEU A 35 18.30 -14.12 -6.62
C LEU A 35 19.40 -14.74 -7.49
N CYS A 36 19.04 -15.36 -8.62
CA CYS A 36 20.02 -15.95 -9.53
C CYS A 36 21.03 -14.91 -10.04
N GLN A 37 20.56 -13.71 -10.42
CA GLN A 37 21.43 -12.59 -10.80
C GLN A 37 22.36 -12.16 -9.67
N ALA A 38 21.89 -12.13 -8.42
CA ALA A 38 22.73 -11.84 -7.28
C ALA A 38 23.79 -12.92 -7.03
N LEU A 39 23.43 -14.20 -7.15
CA LEU A 39 24.37 -15.32 -7.01
C LEU A 39 25.43 -15.32 -8.11
N TYR A 40 25.04 -15.05 -9.36
CA TYR A 40 25.95 -14.94 -10.49
C TYR A 40 26.92 -13.76 -10.32
N ARG A 41 26.43 -12.57 -9.97
CA ARG A 41 27.29 -11.39 -9.68
C ARG A 41 28.28 -11.64 -8.55
N ARG A 42 27.91 -12.45 -7.56
CA ARG A 42 28.79 -12.87 -6.46
C ARG A 42 29.68 -14.07 -6.81
N ARG A 43 29.64 -14.55 -8.06
CA ARG A 43 30.41 -15.71 -8.56
C ARG A 43 30.14 -17.02 -7.80
N LEU A 44 28.98 -17.14 -7.16
CA LEU A 44 28.55 -18.36 -6.45
C LEU A 44 27.99 -19.41 -7.40
N ILE A 45 27.54 -18.99 -8.58
CA ILE A 45 27.16 -19.86 -9.70
C ILE A 45 27.99 -19.48 -10.92
N ARG A 46 28.34 -20.48 -11.73
CA ARG A 46 29.29 -20.32 -12.85
C ARG A 46 28.65 -19.67 -14.08
N THR A 47 27.36 -19.87 -14.28
CA THR A 47 26.60 -19.38 -15.43
C THR A 47 25.41 -18.55 -14.95
N ASP A 48 25.00 -17.57 -15.76
CA ASP A 48 23.78 -16.80 -15.51
C ASP A 48 22.57 -17.53 -16.12
N PRO A 49 21.70 -18.17 -15.31
CA PRO A 49 20.53 -18.85 -15.83
C PRO A 49 19.44 -17.87 -16.30
N THR A 50 19.61 -16.56 -16.04
CA THR A 50 18.59 -15.52 -16.31
C THR A 50 18.77 -14.80 -17.64
N ALA A 51 19.91 -14.97 -18.32
CA ALA A 51 20.29 -14.19 -19.50
C ALA A 51 19.20 -14.17 -20.60
N ASP A 52 18.63 -15.33 -20.90
CA ASP A 52 17.60 -15.48 -21.96
C ASP A 52 16.17 -15.61 -21.40
N PHE A 53 15.99 -15.45 -20.09
CA PHE A 53 14.68 -15.67 -19.48
C PHE A 53 13.79 -14.42 -19.55
N VAL A 54 12.72 -14.51 -20.34
CA VAL A 54 11.75 -13.43 -20.51
C VAL A 54 10.60 -13.56 -19.49
N LEU A 55 10.39 -12.52 -18.69
CA LEU A 55 9.26 -12.43 -17.79
C LEU A 55 7.93 -12.33 -18.56
N PRO A 56 6.86 -13.01 -18.10
CA PRO A 56 5.53 -12.89 -18.69
C PRO A 56 5.07 -11.43 -18.70
N ARG A 57 4.64 -10.93 -19.87
CA ARG A 57 4.10 -9.57 -19.98
C ARG A 57 2.77 -9.50 -19.23
N LEU A 58 2.62 -8.49 -18.37
CA LEU A 58 1.35 -8.22 -17.72
C LEU A 58 0.58 -7.21 -18.57
N PRO A 59 -0.71 -7.44 -18.85
CA PRO A 59 -1.55 -6.41 -19.43
C PRO A 59 -1.66 -5.25 -18.45
N ARG A 60 -1.55 -4.03 -18.96
CA ARG A 60 -1.76 -2.82 -18.17
C ARG A 60 -3.23 -2.76 -17.77
N ARG A 61 -3.52 -3.01 -16.50
CA ARG A 61 -4.89 -2.89 -15.95
C ARG A 61 -5.09 -1.47 -15.46
N LEU A 62 -6.21 -0.86 -15.84
CA LEU A 62 -6.67 0.37 -15.21
C LEU A 62 -7.01 0.08 -13.74
N PRO A 63 -6.83 1.05 -12.82
CA PRO A 63 -7.35 0.96 -11.47
C PRO A 63 -8.84 0.59 -11.52
N ARG A 64 -9.23 -0.42 -10.76
CA ARG A 64 -10.62 -0.83 -10.60
C ARG A 64 -11.11 -0.36 -9.24
N GLY A 65 -12.38 0.02 -9.14
CA GLY A 65 -12.98 0.43 -7.87
C GLY A 65 -12.57 1.83 -7.42
N ILE A 66 -12.56 2.80 -8.35
CA ILE A 66 -12.51 4.22 -7.95
C ILE A 66 -13.84 4.55 -7.29
N LEU A 67 -13.78 4.89 -6.01
CA LEU A 67 -14.97 5.22 -5.23
C LEU A 67 -15.50 6.59 -5.65
N SER A 68 -16.82 6.67 -5.84
CA SER A 68 -17.55 7.91 -5.94
C SER A 68 -17.54 8.66 -4.61
N VAL A 69 -17.74 9.98 -4.65
CA VAL A 69 -17.86 10.82 -3.44
C VAL A 69 -18.93 10.27 -2.49
N ARG A 70 -20.03 9.74 -3.03
CA ARG A 70 -21.12 9.14 -2.25
C ARG A 70 -20.68 7.86 -1.53
N GLU A 71 -19.94 6.98 -2.19
CA GLU A 71 -19.43 5.76 -1.56
C GLU A 71 -18.43 6.07 -0.44
N ILE A 72 -17.60 7.10 -0.63
CA ILE A 72 -16.67 7.56 0.39
C ILE A 72 -17.44 8.09 1.60
N GLU A 73 -18.49 8.88 1.39
CA GLU A 73 -19.33 9.36 2.50
C GLU A 73 -19.97 8.21 3.27
N VAL A 74 -20.43 7.15 2.59
CA VAL A 74 -20.97 5.95 3.24
C VAL A 74 -19.90 5.28 4.09
N ILE A 75 -18.70 5.04 3.55
CA ILE A 75 -17.59 4.42 4.32
C ILE A 75 -17.28 5.25 5.55
N CYS A 76 -17.15 6.56 5.38
CA CYS A 76 -16.82 7.45 6.47
C CYS A 76 -17.94 7.47 7.53
N THR A 77 -19.22 7.50 7.16
CA THR A 77 -20.33 7.54 8.14
C THR A 77 -20.50 6.23 8.90
N GLN A 78 -20.20 5.09 8.29
CA GLN A 78 -20.28 3.78 8.94
C GLN A 78 -19.33 3.64 10.12
N SER A 79 -18.16 4.30 10.07
CA SER A 79 -17.14 4.23 11.13
C SER A 79 -17.64 4.76 12.48
N GLN A 80 -18.50 5.78 12.50
CA GLN A 80 -18.98 6.44 13.72
C GLN A 80 -19.79 5.51 14.66
N ARG A 81 -20.31 4.39 14.14
CA ARG A 81 -21.11 3.42 14.92
C ARG A 81 -20.29 2.58 15.92
N GLN A 82 -18.98 2.81 16.01
CA GLN A 82 -18.04 2.02 16.80
C GLN A 82 -17.46 2.78 18.02
N GLY A 83 -18.16 3.81 18.51
CA GLY A 83 -17.73 4.62 19.66
C GLY A 83 -16.39 5.34 19.42
N LEU A 84 -15.51 5.39 20.42
CA LEU A 84 -14.19 6.05 20.33
C LEU A 84 -13.31 5.48 19.20
N ARG A 85 -13.36 4.16 18.96
CA ARG A 85 -12.66 3.54 17.82
C ARG A 85 -13.22 4.04 16.49
N GLY A 86 -14.53 4.25 16.43
CA GLY A 86 -15.20 4.82 15.27
C GLY A 86 -14.76 6.25 14.95
N ILE A 87 -14.59 7.08 15.98
CA ILE A 87 -14.08 8.45 15.84
C ILE A 87 -12.65 8.44 15.28
N ARG A 88 -11.78 7.58 15.83
CA ARG A 88 -10.41 7.39 15.30
C ARG A 88 -10.43 6.94 13.84
N ASP A 89 -11.22 5.92 13.53
CA ASP A 89 -11.26 5.34 12.19
C ASP A 89 -11.83 6.35 11.17
N ARG A 90 -12.81 7.17 11.56
CA ARG A 90 -13.29 8.31 10.76
C ARG A 90 -12.16 9.28 10.45
N ALA A 91 -11.39 9.71 11.45
CA ALA A 91 -10.27 10.63 11.27
C ALA A 91 -9.20 10.04 10.33
N LEU A 92 -8.88 8.74 10.49
CA LEU A 92 -7.92 8.05 9.62
C LEU A 92 -8.37 8.03 8.15
N VAL A 93 -9.64 7.72 7.87
CA VAL A 93 -10.17 7.69 6.50
C VAL A 93 -10.21 9.09 5.89
N GLU A 94 -10.59 10.11 6.66
CA GLU A 94 -10.60 11.51 6.21
C GLU A 94 -9.19 12.00 5.85
N VAL A 95 -8.18 11.71 6.69
CA VAL A 95 -6.78 12.03 6.37
C VAL A 95 -6.30 11.28 5.13
N LEU A 96 -6.63 10.00 5.01
CA LEU A 96 -6.26 9.20 3.85
C LEU A 96 -6.87 9.75 2.55
N TYR A 97 -8.14 10.14 2.61
CA TYR A 97 -8.86 10.71 1.47
C TYR A 97 -8.35 12.11 1.11
N ALA A 98 -8.07 12.95 2.12
CA ALA A 98 -7.57 14.30 1.92
C ALA A 98 -6.18 14.36 1.29
N THR A 99 -5.30 13.43 1.66
CA THR A 99 -3.87 13.55 1.39
C THR A 99 -3.35 12.54 0.37
N GLY A 100 -4.06 11.42 0.17
CA GLY A 100 -3.60 10.32 -0.69
C GLY A 100 -2.28 9.67 -0.24
N ILE A 101 -1.88 9.84 1.02
CA ILE A 101 -0.68 9.19 1.56
C ILE A 101 -0.87 7.68 1.64
N ARG A 102 0.22 6.91 1.73
CA ARG A 102 0.13 5.45 1.82
C ARG A 102 -0.39 5.04 3.19
N ARG A 103 -1.10 3.90 3.27
CA ARG A 103 -1.54 3.31 4.55
C ARG A 103 -0.42 3.21 5.59
N VAL A 104 0.77 2.78 5.18
CA VAL A 104 1.93 2.66 6.11
C VAL A 104 2.43 4.04 6.56
N GLU A 105 2.35 5.06 5.71
CA GLU A 105 2.70 6.43 6.07
C GLU A 105 1.68 6.99 7.06
N LEU A 106 0.38 6.78 6.81
CA LEU A 106 -0.71 7.16 7.71
C LEU A 106 -0.54 6.55 9.12
N THR A 107 -0.27 5.24 9.21
CA THR A 107 -0.09 4.55 10.51
C THR A 107 1.16 4.97 11.28
N ARG A 108 2.05 5.76 10.66
CA ARG A 108 3.30 6.25 11.27
C ARG A 108 3.25 7.73 11.63
N LEU A 109 2.16 8.43 11.31
CA LEU A 109 2.00 9.82 11.71
C LEU A 109 1.98 9.92 13.23
N ASP A 110 2.69 10.91 13.75
CA ASP A 110 2.67 11.30 15.15
C ASP A 110 2.09 12.71 15.30
N LEU A 111 1.73 13.14 16.52
CA LEU A 111 1.14 14.45 16.78
C LEU A 111 1.96 15.62 16.19
N PRO A 112 3.31 15.66 16.29
CA PRO A 112 4.10 16.73 15.70
C PRO A 112 4.09 16.77 14.17
N ASP A 113 3.63 15.70 13.53
CA ASP A 113 3.53 15.63 12.07
C ASP A 113 2.24 16.25 11.55
N VAL A 114 1.28 16.57 12.42
CA VAL A 114 -0.04 17.09 12.05
C VAL A 114 -0.18 18.53 12.50
N ASP A 115 -0.22 19.44 11.53
CA ASP A 115 -0.46 20.86 11.77
C ASP A 115 -1.89 21.18 11.35
N LEU A 116 -2.79 21.27 12.34
CA LEU A 116 -4.22 21.50 12.12
C LEU A 116 -4.56 22.97 11.84
N GLU A 117 -3.68 23.91 12.25
CA GLU A 117 -3.87 25.34 11.99
C GLU A 117 -3.56 25.65 10.52
N VAL A 118 -2.44 25.12 10.02
CA VAL A 118 -2.03 25.26 8.62
C VAL A 118 -2.77 24.26 7.72
N GLY A 119 -3.29 23.16 8.29
CA GLY A 119 -3.96 22.10 7.55
C GLY A 119 -2.99 21.25 6.73
N THR A 120 -1.91 20.78 7.34
CA THR A 120 -0.88 19.98 6.66
C THR A 120 -0.42 18.78 7.48
N VAL A 121 0.07 17.75 6.80
CA VAL A 121 0.80 16.63 7.42
C VAL A 121 2.21 16.50 6.88
N VAL A 122 3.14 16.15 7.74
CA VAL A 122 4.53 15.84 7.39
C VAL A 122 4.68 14.32 7.29
N VAL A 123 4.85 13.82 6.07
CA VAL A 123 5.17 12.40 5.85
C VAL A 123 6.68 12.22 5.97
N ARG A 124 7.13 11.62 7.07
CA ARG A 124 8.54 11.31 7.31
C ARG A 124 8.96 10.01 6.62
N ARG A 125 10.19 9.98 6.10
CA ARG A 125 10.82 8.82 5.46
C ARG A 125 9.87 8.14 4.48
N GLY A 126 9.25 8.95 3.62
CA GLY A 126 8.31 8.49 2.61
C GLY A 126 9.00 7.60 1.56
N LYS A 127 8.28 7.31 0.47
CA LYS A 127 8.89 6.55 -0.64
C LYS A 127 10.20 7.21 -1.11
N GLY A 128 11.27 6.41 -1.17
CA GLY A 128 12.62 6.89 -1.51
C GLY A 128 13.40 7.46 -0.32
N GLY A 129 12.84 7.47 0.88
CA GLY A 129 13.49 8.00 2.08
C GLY A 129 13.35 9.52 2.26
N HIS A 130 12.50 10.18 1.47
CA HIS A 130 12.33 11.63 1.51
C HIS A 130 11.11 12.05 2.33
N ASP A 131 11.29 13.13 3.07
CA ASP A 131 10.22 13.81 3.81
C ASP A 131 9.45 14.73 2.86
N ARG A 132 8.15 14.88 3.11
CA ARG A 132 7.31 15.82 2.36
C ARG A 132 6.16 16.34 3.20
N ARG A 133 5.76 17.58 2.96
CA ARG A 133 4.54 18.18 3.54
C ARG A 133 3.39 18.02 2.55
N VAL A 134 2.24 17.56 3.02
CA VAL A 134 1.05 17.29 2.21
C VAL A 134 -0.13 18.09 2.78
N PRO A 135 -0.87 18.85 1.95
CA PRO A 135 -2.04 19.59 2.42
C PRO A 135 -3.19 18.64 2.79
N MET A 136 -3.99 19.05 3.76
CA MET A 136 -5.24 18.43 4.19
C MET A 136 -6.40 19.39 4.01
N HIS A 137 -7.54 18.90 3.54
CA HIS A 137 -8.75 19.71 3.49
C HIS A 137 -9.34 19.94 4.90
N ALA A 138 -10.07 21.05 5.07
CA ALA A 138 -10.63 21.48 6.36
C ALA A 138 -11.42 20.36 7.08
N ARG A 139 -12.21 19.58 6.34
CA ARG A 139 -13.00 18.47 6.89
C ARG A 139 -12.14 17.40 7.58
N ALA A 140 -10.94 17.10 7.06
CA ALA A 140 -10.05 16.13 7.68
C ALA A 140 -9.44 16.71 8.95
N CYS A 141 -9.08 17.99 8.94
CA CYS A 141 -8.61 18.70 10.13
C CYS A 141 -9.65 18.67 11.26
N GLN A 142 -10.93 18.89 10.94
CA GLN A 142 -12.03 18.82 11.91
C GLN A 142 -12.15 17.44 12.56
N TRP A 143 -12.09 16.36 11.77
CA TRP A 143 -12.18 15.00 12.31
C TRP A 143 -10.96 14.60 13.13
N VAL A 144 -9.76 15.04 12.74
CA VAL A 144 -8.56 14.84 13.56
C VAL A 144 -8.70 15.60 14.88
N HIS A 145 -9.12 16.87 14.86
CA HIS A 145 -9.34 17.64 16.07
C HIS A 145 -10.37 16.98 17.01
N HIS A 146 -11.48 16.48 16.45
CA HIS A 146 -12.50 15.75 17.20
C HIS A 146 -11.93 14.46 17.82
N TYR A 147 -11.15 13.68 17.06
CA TYR A 147 -10.46 12.50 17.60
C TYR A 147 -9.51 12.85 18.76
N LEU A 148 -8.70 13.90 18.61
CA LEU A 148 -7.76 14.32 19.66
C LEU A 148 -8.50 14.71 20.94
N ARG A 149 -9.61 15.44 20.83
CA ARG A 149 -10.42 15.87 21.97
C ARG A 149 -11.12 14.71 22.69
N GLU A 150 -11.75 13.80 21.95
CA GLU A 150 -12.58 12.76 22.55
C GLU A 150 -11.78 11.53 23.01
N CYS A 151 -10.61 11.28 22.42
CA CYS A 151 -9.89 10.00 22.61
C CYS A 151 -8.46 10.13 23.17
N VAL A 152 -7.78 11.27 22.97
CA VAL A 152 -6.35 11.42 23.28
C VAL A 152 -6.10 12.40 24.43
N LEU A 153 -6.90 13.46 24.52
CA LEU A 153 -6.80 14.51 25.53
C LEU A 153 -8.00 14.54 26.52
N PRO A 154 -8.60 13.40 26.95
CA PRO A 154 -9.74 13.42 27.86
C PRO A 154 -9.38 13.96 29.26
#